data_AF-A0A9D5KCS8-F1
#
_entry.id   AF-A0A9D5KCS8-F1
#
_cell.length_a   1.000
_cell.length_b   1.000
_cell.length_c   1.000
_cell.angle_alpha   90.00
_cell.angle_beta   90.00
_cell.angle_gamma   90.00
#
_symmetry.space_group_name_H-M   'P 1'
#
loop_
_entity.id
_entity.type
_entity.pdbx_description
1 polymer ?
#
loop_
_entity_poly.entity_id
_entity_poly.type
_entity_poly.pdbx_seq_one_letter_code
_entity_poly.pdbx_strand_id
1 'polypeptide(L)'
;MRHFMRPRFAAPALAILALQCAAPLEHFYPDTYFPADGVYQNKSLRFSLTFRGGWRLTTDPRDMRGASRNFARELQERHAELLFAGTTVEGNQGVRGIAANLNIPYNEYADRIREINREDVHEDLGITETIIDGIPMVRWDYTVSGFRFVEFFFVLDTYNVRIAFWTRPAIFERFESVYLDIMSSLDFISRY
;
A
#
# COMPACT_ATOMS: atom_id res chain seq x y z
N MET A 1 -33.95 -60.41 -39.54
CA MET A 1 -33.93 -60.13 -38.08
C MET A 1 -32.53 -60.37 -37.55
N ARG A 2 -31.78 -59.29 -37.27
CA ARG A 2 -30.77 -59.14 -36.21
C ARG A 2 -30.18 -57.74 -36.33
N HIS A 3 -30.47 -56.92 -35.33
CA HIS A 3 -30.14 -55.51 -35.24
C HIS A 3 -28.62 -55.30 -35.14
N PHE A 4 -28.07 -54.46 -36.02
CA PHE A 4 -26.76 -53.85 -35.83
C PHE A 4 -26.92 -52.69 -34.83
N MET A 5 -26.48 -52.90 -33.59
CA MET A 5 -26.36 -51.87 -32.57
C MET A 5 -25.17 -50.96 -32.90
N ARG A 6 -25.42 -49.66 -32.98
CA ARG A 6 -24.40 -48.61 -33.16
C ARG A 6 -23.49 -48.50 -31.93
N PRO A 7 -22.22 -48.11 -32.11
CA PRO A 7 -21.29 -47.90 -31.00
C PRO A 7 -21.67 -46.63 -30.23
N ARG A 8 -21.77 -46.75 -28.90
CA ARG A 8 -21.75 -45.62 -27.97
C ARG A 8 -20.32 -45.47 -27.47
N PHE A 9 -19.50 -44.70 -28.17
CA PHE A 9 -18.28 -44.16 -27.56
C PHE A 9 -18.61 -42.79 -26.98
N ALA A 10 -18.35 -42.67 -25.68
CA ALA A 10 -18.59 -41.50 -24.87
C ALA A 10 -17.90 -40.27 -25.48
N ALA A 11 -18.64 -39.16 -25.53
CA ALA A 11 -18.07 -37.86 -25.82
C ALA A 11 -16.99 -37.55 -24.76
N PRO A 12 -15.80 -37.06 -25.15
CA PRO A 12 -14.87 -36.54 -24.17
C PRO A 12 -15.50 -35.29 -23.56
N ALA A 13 -15.79 -35.33 -22.27
CA ALA A 13 -16.10 -34.15 -21.48
C ALA A 13 -14.90 -33.21 -21.58
N LEU A 14 -15.03 -32.18 -22.41
CA LEU A 14 -14.09 -31.09 -22.52
C LEU A 14 -14.09 -30.37 -21.17
N ALA A 15 -13.17 -30.75 -20.28
CA ALA A 15 -12.88 -30.00 -19.08
C ALA A 15 -12.31 -28.66 -19.52
N ILE A 16 -13.18 -27.66 -19.67
CA ILE A 16 -12.80 -26.27 -19.79
C ILE A 16 -12.13 -25.92 -18.46
N LEU A 17 -10.81 -26.06 -18.42
CA LEU A 17 -9.96 -25.42 -17.43
C LEU A 17 -10.27 -23.93 -17.53
N ALA A 18 -11.14 -23.44 -16.65
CA ALA A 18 -11.29 -22.03 -16.37
C ALA A 18 -9.95 -21.58 -15.79
N LEU A 19 -9.01 -21.23 -16.69
CA LEU A 19 -7.91 -20.34 -16.37
C LEU A 19 -8.57 -19.08 -15.83
N GLN A 20 -8.67 -18.97 -14.51
CA GLN A 20 -8.93 -17.72 -13.84
C GLN A 20 -7.76 -16.81 -14.17
N CYS A 21 -7.83 -16.14 -15.31
CA CYS A 21 -7.02 -14.98 -15.59
C CYS A 21 -7.47 -13.94 -14.56
N ALA A 22 -6.74 -13.87 -13.44
CA ALA A 22 -6.86 -12.74 -12.53
C ALA A 22 -6.70 -11.47 -13.38
N ALA A 23 -7.58 -10.49 -13.15
CA ALA A 23 -7.52 -9.22 -13.85
C ALA A 23 -6.09 -8.65 -13.75
N PRO A 24 -5.56 -8.05 -14.82
CA PRO A 24 -4.24 -7.42 -14.76
C PRO A 24 -4.26 -6.33 -13.67
N LEU A 25 -3.17 -6.24 -12.91
CA LEU A 25 -3.01 -5.16 -11.94
C LEU A 25 -2.88 -3.84 -12.72
N GLU A 26 -3.78 -2.91 -12.47
CA GLU A 26 -3.75 -1.57 -13.06
C GLU A 26 -2.87 -0.64 -12.22
N HIS A 27 -2.37 0.45 -12.81
CA HIS A 27 -1.64 1.49 -12.08
C HIS A 27 -2.46 2.77 -12.27
N PHE A 28 -3.20 3.21 -11.23
CA PHE A 28 -4.13 4.34 -11.34
C PHE A 28 -3.41 5.69 -11.17
N TYR A 29 -2.37 5.73 -10.34
CA TYR A 29 -1.64 6.93 -9.97
C TYR A 29 -0.16 6.87 -10.37
N PRO A 30 0.18 7.05 -11.68
CA PRO A 30 1.55 7.06 -12.16
C PRO A 30 2.56 7.75 -11.25
N ASP A 31 3.48 6.96 -10.74
CA ASP A 31 4.56 7.40 -9.87
C ASP A 31 5.93 6.88 -10.31
N THR A 32 6.96 7.38 -9.66
CA THR A 32 8.33 6.93 -9.87
C THR A 32 9.12 7.14 -8.58
N TYR A 33 9.96 6.17 -8.24
CA TYR A 33 11.01 6.34 -7.26
C TYR A 33 12.35 6.53 -7.99
N PHE A 34 13.06 7.61 -7.67
CA PHE A 34 14.39 7.94 -8.18
C PHE A 34 15.43 7.56 -7.12
N PRO A 35 16.04 6.36 -7.18
CA PRO A 35 16.85 5.85 -6.07
C PRO A 35 18.15 6.62 -5.86
N ALA A 36 18.68 7.26 -6.91
CA ALA A 36 19.89 8.08 -6.84
C ALA A 36 19.68 9.33 -5.98
N ASP A 37 18.47 9.90 -6.03
CA ASP A 37 18.11 11.12 -5.29
C ASP A 37 17.34 10.79 -4.00
N GLY A 38 16.87 9.55 -3.86
CA GLY A 38 15.99 9.12 -2.78
C GLY A 38 14.60 9.72 -2.88
N VAL A 39 14.15 10.17 -4.06
CA VAL A 39 12.88 10.90 -4.21
C VAL A 39 11.80 9.98 -4.78
N TYR A 40 10.69 9.86 -4.07
CA TYR A 40 9.45 9.32 -4.61
C TYR A 40 8.60 10.48 -5.13
N GLN A 41 8.02 10.33 -6.32
CA GLN A 41 7.17 11.34 -6.95
C GLN A 41 5.91 10.70 -7.50
N ASN A 42 4.74 11.23 -7.12
CA ASN A 42 3.47 10.88 -7.75
C ASN A 42 2.91 12.11 -8.46
N LYS A 43 2.94 12.10 -9.80
CA LYS A 43 2.50 13.25 -10.59
C LYS A 43 0.99 13.41 -10.59
N SER A 44 0.26 12.28 -10.58
CA SER A 44 -1.20 12.27 -10.58
C SER A 44 -1.77 12.81 -9.27
N LEU A 45 -1.18 12.42 -8.15
CA LEU A 45 -1.55 12.87 -6.81
C LEU A 45 -0.84 14.17 -6.38
N ARG A 46 0.09 14.67 -7.21
CA ARG A 46 0.82 15.94 -7.04
C ARG A 46 1.60 16.05 -5.73
N PHE A 47 2.26 14.97 -5.31
CA PHE A 47 3.14 15.03 -4.15
C PHE A 47 4.46 14.28 -4.37
N SER A 48 5.45 14.63 -3.55
CA SER A 48 6.72 13.94 -3.49
C SER A 48 7.17 13.72 -2.05
N LEU A 49 8.07 12.76 -1.86
CA LEU A 49 8.70 12.43 -0.57
C LEU A 49 10.17 12.14 -0.80
N THR A 50 11.00 12.58 0.14
CA THR A 50 12.44 12.29 0.16
C THR A 50 12.76 11.23 1.21
N PHE A 51 13.22 10.09 0.74
CA PHE A 51 13.66 8.94 1.52
C PHE A 51 15.17 9.01 1.78
N ARG A 52 15.55 9.36 3.01
CA ARG A 52 16.94 9.26 3.48
C ARG A 52 17.24 7.86 3.99
N GLY A 53 18.47 7.38 3.80
CA GLY A 53 18.95 6.13 4.45
C GLY A 53 18.75 4.84 3.65
N GLY A 54 19.06 4.84 2.35
CA GLY A 54 19.19 3.60 1.58
C GLY A 54 17.88 2.82 1.39
N TRP A 55 16.79 3.51 1.07
CA TRP A 55 15.52 2.85 0.79
C TRP A 55 15.50 2.21 -0.60
N ARG A 56 14.80 1.09 -0.70
CA ARG A 56 14.47 0.43 -1.97
C ARG A 56 12.96 0.34 -2.06
N LEU A 57 12.36 1.14 -2.94
CA LEU A 57 10.93 1.15 -3.17
C LEU A 57 10.62 0.48 -4.51
N THR A 58 9.58 -0.34 -4.52
CA THR A 58 8.92 -0.81 -5.72
C THR A 58 7.60 -0.05 -5.84
N THR A 59 7.39 0.61 -6.98
CA THR A 59 6.17 1.39 -7.22
C THR A 59 5.25 0.76 -8.27
N ASP A 60 5.80 0.00 -9.22
CA ASP A 60 4.99 -0.78 -10.17
C ASP A 60 4.45 -2.07 -9.50
N PRO A 61 3.12 -2.26 -9.38
CA PRO A 61 2.53 -3.48 -8.83
C PRO A 61 2.94 -4.77 -9.57
N ARG A 62 3.35 -4.68 -10.83
CA ARG A 62 3.81 -5.81 -11.65
C ARG A 62 5.21 -6.28 -11.23
N ASP A 63 6.02 -5.38 -10.68
CA ASP A 63 7.36 -5.67 -10.19
C ASP A 63 7.35 -6.14 -8.72
N MET A 64 6.22 -5.96 -8.03
CA MET A 64 6.03 -6.48 -6.67
C MET A 64 5.95 -8.00 -6.67
N ARG A 65 6.44 -8.62 -5.57
CA ARG A 65 6.47 -10.07 -5.39
C ARG A 65 5.80 -10.48 -4.08
N GLY A 66 5.29 -11.71 -4.02
CA GLY A 66 4.74 -12.31 -2.81
C GLY A 66 3.62 -11.48 -2.18
N ALA A 67 3.74 -11.21 -0.87
CA ALA A 67 2.72 -10.53 -0.09
C ALA A 67 2.36 -9.13 -0.62
N SER A 68 3.33 -8.34 -1.08
CA SER A 68 3.07 -6.98 -1.59
C SER A 68 2.19 -7.00 -2.85
N ARG A 69 2.38 -7.98 -3.74
CA ARG A 69 1.57 -8.11 -4.96
C ARG A 69 0.14 -8.55 -4.65
N ASN A 70 -0.03 -9.47 -3.70
CA ASN A 70 -1.35 -9.91 -3.26
C ASN A 70 -2.10 -8.74 -2.60
N PHE A 71 -1.41 -8.00 -1.73
CA PHE A 71 -1.98 -6.82 -1.08
C PHE A 71 -2.34 -5.70 -2.08
N ALA A 72 -1.53 -5.47 -3.11
CA ALA A 72 -1.88 -4.55 -4.19
C ALA A 72 -3.18 -4.95 -4.89
N ARG A 73 -3.39 -6.25 -5.14
CA ARG A 73 -4.63 -6.76 -5.74
C ARG A 73 -5.84 -6.54 -4.83
N GLU A 74 -5.72 -6.87 -3.56
CA GLU A 74 -6.78 -6.68 -2.56
C GLU A 74 -7.18 -5.21 -2.44
N LEU A 75 -6.22 -4.28 -2.55
CA LEU A 75 -6.50 -2.85 -2.56
C LEU A 75 -7.27 -2.43 -3.81
N GLN A 76 -6.92 -2.94 -5.00
CA GLN A 76 -7.62 -2.62 -6.23
C GLN A 76 -9.08 -3.07 -6.23
N GLU A 77 -9.35 -4.25 -5.66
CA GLU A 77 -10.73 -4.74 -5.45
C GLU A 77 -11.57 -3.80 -4.57
N ARG A 78 -10.91 -2.93 -3.79
CA ARG A 78 -11.53 -1.92 -2.91
C ARG A 78 -11.35 -0.48 -3.42
N HIS A 79 -11.01 -0.31 -4.71
CA HIS A 79 -10.77 1.00 -5.33
C HIS A 79 -9.67 1.84 -4.65
N ALA A 80 -8.65 1.17 -4.13
CA ALA A 80 -7.43 1.78 -3.59
C ALA A 80 -6.19 1.28 -4.36
N GLU A 81 -5.08 2.00 -4.22
CA GLU A 81 -3.81 1.65 -4.85
C GLU A 81 -2.67 1.59 -3.84
N LEU A 82 -1.84 0.56 -3.94
CA LEU A 82 -0.54 0.51 -3.31
C LEU A 82 0.45 1.30 -4.17
N LEU A 83 0.68 2.56 -3.80
CA LEU A 83 1.59 3.47 -4.49
C LEU A 83 3.02 2.93 -4.50
N PHE A 84 3.49 2.53 -3.33
CA PHE A 84 4.81 1.95 -3.19
C PHE A 84 4.86 1.01 -1.99
N ALA A 85 5.77 0.05 -2.06
CA ALA A 85 6.20 -0.75 -0.94
C ALA A 85 7.72 -0.88 -0.97
N GLY A 86 8.36 -0.88 0.19
CA GLY A 86 9.81 -0.91 0.23
C GLY A 86 10.39 -1.25 1.60
N THR A 87 11.71 -1.38 1.60
CA THR A 87 12.51 -1.63 2.80
C THR A 87 13.83 -0.89 2.72
N THR A 88 14.53 -0.71 3.85
CA THR A 88 15.93 -0.27 3.80
C THR A 88 16.83 -1.39 3.27
N VAL A 89 18.06 -1.06 2.83
CA VAL A 89 19.03 -2.06 2.35
C VAL A 89 19.27 -3.17 3.37
N GLU A 90 19.23 -2.85 4.67
CA GLU A 90 19.42 -3.81 5.75
C GLU A 90 18.18 -4.69 6.01
N GLY A 91 17.03 -4.34 5.43
CA GLY A 91 15.77 -5.07 5.57
C GLY A 91 15.13 -4.97 6.97
N ASN A 92 15.60 -4.05 7.81
CA ASN A 92 15.11 -3.90 9.19
C ASN A 92 13.90 -2.97 9.32
N GLN A 93 13.66 -2.14 8.30
CA GLN A 93 12.56 -1.18 8.27
C GLN A 93 11.79 -1.37 6.97
N GLY A 94 10.47 -1.26 7.03
CA GLY A 94 9.60 -1.30 5.88
C GLY A 94 8.75 -0.04 5.77
N VAL A 95 8.29 0.24 4.55
CA VAL A 95 7.39 1.33 4.25
C VAL A 95 6.38 0.93 3.18
N ARG A 96 5.17 1.49 3.25
CA ARG A 96 4.19 1.45 2.17
C ARG A 96 3.39 2.75 2.09
N GLY A 97 3.02 3.15 0.88
CA GLY A 97 2.08 4.24 0.62
C GLY A 97 0.84 3.71 -0.07
N ILE A 98 -0.34 4.16 0.36
CA ILE A 98 -1.64 3.76 -0.20
C ILE A 98 -2.46 5.03 -0.48
N ALA A 99 -3.15 5.05 -1.62
CA ALA A 99 -4.09 6.11 -1.96
C ALA A 99 -5.48 5.56 -2.30
N ALA A 100 -6.51 6.30 -1.95
CA ALA A 100 -7.89 6.06 -2.35
C ALA A 100 -8.62 7.39 -2.59
N ASN A 101 -9.52 7.45 -3.58
CA ASN A 101 -10.32 8.64 -3.86
C ASN A 101 -11.66 8.55 -3.10
N LEU A 102 -11.63 8.76 -1.78
CA LEU A 102 -12.82 8.68 -0.93
C LEU A 102 -13.44 10.06 -0.66
N ASN A 103 -12.66 11.14 -0.82
CA ASN A 103 -13.08 12.52 -0.57
C ASN A 103 -13.66 12.71 0.85
N ILE A 104 -13.00 12.12 1.85
CA ILE A 104 -13.37 12.26 3.26
C ILE A 104 -12.22 12.92 4.07
N PRO A 105 -12.50 13.55 5.22
CA PRO A 105 -11.47 14.08 6.10
C PRO A 105 -10.43 13.02 6.54
N TYR A 106 -9.18 13.44 6.78
CA TYR A 106 -8.07 12.54 7.13
C TYR A 106 -8.30 11.78 8.45
N ASN A 107 -8.95 12.41 9.42
CA ASN A 107 -9.29 11.80 10.70
C ASN A 107 -10.37 10.72 10.54
N GLU A 108 -11.44 11.00 9.80
CA GLU A 108 -12.47 10.00 9.48
C GLU A 108 -11.87 8.83 8.69
N TYR A 109 -10.94 9.10 7.77
CA TYR A 109 -10.23 8.03 7.05
C TYR A 109 -9.40 7.15 7.98
N ALA A 110 -8.66 7.74 8.91
CA ALA A 110 -7.87 7.00 9.89
C ALA A 110 -8.74 6.11 10.77
N ASP A 111 -9.86 6.62 11.28
CA ASP A 111 -10.80 5.85 12.10
C ASP A 111 -11.40 4.66 11.34
N ARG A 112 -11.79 4.86 10.06
CA ARG A 112 -12.29 3.77 9.21
C ARG A 112 -11.24 2.68 9.00
N ILE A 113 -10.00 3.06 8.70
CA ILE A 113 -8.91 2.11 8.49
C ILE A 113 -8.55 1.38 9.78
N ARG A 114 -8.57 2.07 10.91
CA ARG A 114 -8.37 1.49 12.25
C ARG A 114 -9.44 0.45 12.57
N GLU A 115 -10.71 0.75 12.31
CA GLU A 115 -11.81 -0.20 12.54
C GLU A 115 -11.71 -1.41 11.60
N ILE A 116 -11.40 -1.21 10.32
CA ILE A 116 -11.25 -2.31 9.35
C ILE A 116 -10.14 -3.29 9.77
N ASN A 117 -9.04 -2.78 10.33
CA ASN A 117 -7.88 -3.61 10.70
C ASN A 117 -7.90 -4.06 12.16
N ARG A 118 -8.97 -3.76 12.91
CA ARG A 118 -9.02 -3.95 14.37
C ARG A 118 -8.75 -5.38 14.81
N GLU A 119 -9.20 -6.37 14.03
CA GLU A 119 -9.01 -7.79 14.34
C GLU A 119 -7.57 -8.26 14.14
N ASP A 120 -6.80 -7.60 13.26
CA ASP A 120 -5.41 -7.93 12.97
C ASP A 120 -4.42 -7.23 13.92
N VAL A 121 -4.85 -6.13 14.53
CA VAL A 121 -4.03 -5.32 15.44
C VAL A 121 -3.93 -6.01 16.80
N HIS A 122 -2.68 -6.31 17.20
CA HIS A 122 -2.39 -6.91 18.50
C HIS A 122 -2.44 -5.88 19.63
N GLU A 123 -1.85 -4.71 19.40
CA GLU A 123 -1.84 -3.60 20.34
C GLU A 123 -2.11 -2.31 19.58
N ASP A 124 -3.14 -1.58 20.00
CA ASP A 124 -3.51 -0.28 19.46
C ASP A 124 -3.04 0.80 20.42
N LEU A 125 -2.02 1.56 20.01
CA LEU A 125 -1.40 2.61 20.83
C LEU A 125 -2.10 3.97 20.67
N GLY A 126 -3.11 4.03 19.80
CA GLY A 126 -4.00 5.18 19.65
C GLY A 126 -3.67 6.08 18.46
N ILE A 127 -4.62 6.99 18.20
CA ILE A 127 -4.57 8.00 17.15
C ILE A 127 -4.24 9.36 17.78
N THR A 128 -3.35 10.11 17.14
CA THR A 128 -2.99 11.48 17.51
C THR A 128 -3.09 12.39 16.30
N GLU A 129 -3.82 13.50 16.41
CA GLU A 129 -3.77 14.57 15.41
C GLU A 129 -2.42 15.30 15.49
N THR A 130 -1.82 15.57 14.33
CA THR A 130 -0.52 16.22 14.25
C THR A 130 -0.45 17.15 13.04
N ILE A 131 0.55 18.02 13.04
CA ILE A 131 0.89 18.88 11.91
C ILE A 131 2.36 18.64 11.60
N ILE A 132 2.65 18.15 10.40
CA ILE A 132 4.01 17.89 9.93
C ILE A 132 4.25 18.81 8.74
N ASP A 133 5.25 19.68 8.85
CA ASP A 133 5.58 20.71 7.84
C ASP A 133 4.36 21.53 7.36
N GLY A 134 3.49 21.91 8.30
CA GLY A 134 2.27 22.68 8.00
C GLY A 134 1.12 21.86 7.40
N ILE A 135 1.29 20.54 7.20
CA ILE A 135 0.27 19.64 6.67
C ILE A 135 -0.46 18.96 7.83
N PRO A 136 -1.78 19.17 7.98
CA PRO A 136 -2.59 18.47 8.98
C PRO A 136 -2.67 16.97 8.66
N MET A 137 -2.42 16.14 9.67
CA MET A 137 -2.41 14.69 9.56
C MET A 137 -3.00 14.02 10.80
N VAL A 138 -3.33 12.75 10.65
CA VAL A 138 -3.48 11.82 11.78
C VAL A 138 -2.31 10.85 11.78
N ARG A 139 -1.74 10.61 12.96
CA ARG A 139 -0.78 9.56 13.24
C ARG A 139 -1.48 8.43 14.00
N TRP A 140 -1.30 7.20 13.57
CA TRP A 140 -1.75 5.99 14.27
C TRP A 140 -0.57 5.07 14.56
N ASP A 141 -0.39 4.72 15.83
CA ASP A 141 0.64 3.78 16.27
C ASP A 141 0.00 2.46 16.70
N TYR A 142 0.56 1.34 16.25
CA TYR A 142 0.01 0.01 16.55
C TYR A 142 1.05 -1.10 16.38
N THR A 143 0.73 -2.31 16.84
CA THR A 143 1.53 -3.51 16.59
C THR A 143 0.73 -4.59 15.88
N VAL A 144 1.35 -5.22 14.87
CA VAL A 144 0.79 -6.33 14.08
C VAL A 144 1.92 -7.30 13.77
N SER A 145 1.67 -8.60 13.94
CA SER A 145 2.60 -9.69 13.58
C SER A 145 4.05 -9.51 14.08
N GLY A 146 4.23 -8.95 15.28
CA GLY A 146 5.55 -8.74 15.89
C GLY A 146 6.33 -7.51 15.38
N PHE A 147 5.68 -6.63 14.62
CA PHE A 147 6.21 -5.35 14.17
C PHE A 147 5.44 -4.20 14.81
N ARG A 148 6.14 -3.08 15.08
CA ARG A 148 5.51 -1.82 15.46
C ARG A 148 5.42 -0.93 14.23
N PHE A 149 4.23 -0.38 14.03
CA PHE A 149 3.87 0.49 12.93
C PHE A 149 3.64 1.91 13.44
N VAL A 150 3.98 2.88 12.59
CA VAL A 150 3.41 4.23 12.62
C VAL A 150 2.84 4.53 11.25
N GLU A 151 1.59 4.95 11.19
CA GLU A 151 0.88 5.25 9.96
C GLU A 151 0.36 6.68 9.98
N PHE A 152 0.70 7.44 8.94
CA PHE A 152 0.32 8.84 8.76
C PHE A 152 -0.78 8.93 7.72
N PHE A 153 -1.86 9.62 8.06
CA PHE A 153 -3.05 9.82 7.22
C PHE A 153 -3.21 11.29 6.90
N PHE A 154 -3.38 11.61 5.62
CA PHE A 154 -3.58 12.97 5.14
C PHE A 154 -4.44 12.99 3.88
N VAL A 155 -4.85 14.19 3.49
CA VAL A 155 -5.67 14.41 2.29
C VAL A 155 -4.93 15.29 1.31
N LEU A 156 -4.95 14.88 0.04
CA LEU A 156 -4.46 15.63 -1.12
C LEU A 156 -5.63 15.88 -2.06
N ASP A 157 -6.19 17.09 -2.04
CA ASP A 157 -7.40 17.42 -2.82
C ASP A 157 -8.57 16.47 -2.44
N THR A 158 -9.01 15.58 -3.33
CA THR A 158 -10.04 14.56 -3.03
C THR A 158 -9.48 13.21 -2.61
N TYR A 159 -8.15 13.05 -2.59
CA TYR A 159 -7.48 11.78 -2.34
C TYR A 159 -7.08 11.63 -0.88
N ASN A 160 -7.43 10.50 -0.30
CA ASN A 160 -6.98 10.06 1.00
C ASN A 160 -5.70 9.25 0.82
N VAL A 161 -4.62 9.69 1.46
CA VAL A 161 -3.31 9.03 1.40
C VAL A 161 -2.92 8.57 2.79
N ARG A 162 -2.39 7.35 2.89
CA ARG A 162 -1.76 6.85 4.11
C ARG A 162 -0.38 6.26 3.84
N ILE A 163 0.56 6.56 4.73
CA ILE A 163 1.94 6.08 4.64
C ILE A 163 2.28 5.42 5.95
N ALA A 164 2.58 4.12 5.90
CA ALA A 164 2.96 3.33 7.06
C ALA A 164 4.44 3.00 7.02
N PHE A 165 5.12 3.22 8.14
CA PHE A 165 6.47 2.74 8.41
C PHE A 165 6.41 1.66 9.49
N TRP A 166 7.27 0.66 9.41
CA TRP A 166 7.34 -0.37 10.44
C TRP A 166 8.74 -0.92 10.64
N THR A 167 8.99 -1.40 11.85
CA THR A 167 10.20 -2.13 12.22
C THR A 167 9.92 -3.01 13.43
N ARG A 168 10.93 -3.77 13.89
CA ARG A 168 10.81 -4.56 15.12
C ARG A 168 10.66 -3.61 16.32
N PRO A 169 9.80 -3.91 17.30
CA PRO A 169 9.55 -3.03 18.45
C PRO A 169 10.84 -2.59 19.18
N ALA A 170 11.81 -3.49 19.33
CA ALA A 170 13.07 -3.24 20.03
C ALA A 170 13.95 -2.12 19.43
N ILE A 171 13.72 -1.74 18.17
CA ILE A 171 14.49 -0.70 17.47
C ILE A 171 13.62 0.46 16.96
N PHE A 172 12.31 0.43 17.22
CA PHE A 172 11.36 1.40 16.68
C PHE A 172 11.70 2.85 17.05
N GLU A 173 11.88 3.11 18.35
CA GLU A 173 12.21 4.44 18.88
C GLU A 173 13.50 5.05 18.28
N ARG A 174 14.42 4.20 17.79
CA ARG A 174 15.67 4.65 17.17
C ARG A 174 15.47 5.18 15.75
N PHE A 175 14.40 4.75 15.08
CA PHE A 175 14.11 5.07 13.69
C PHE A 175 12.90 6.00 13.53
N GLU A 176 12.15 6.26 14.60
CA GLU A 176 11.00 7.17 14.56
C GLU A 176 11.34 8.54 14.00
N SER A 177 12.48 9.12 14.39
CA SER A 177 12.94 10.40 13.84
C SER A 177 13.18 10.34 12.33
N VAL A 178 13.62 9.21 11.80
CA VAL A 178 13.79 9.00 10.35
C VAL A 178 12.44 8.99 9.65
N TYR A 179 11.41 8.37 10.25
CA TYR A 179 10.05 8.36 9.69
C TYR A 179 9.45 9.77 9.67
N LEU A 180 9.63 10.53 10.76
CA LEU A 180 9.19 11.92 10.85
C LEU A 180 9.94 12.82 9.86
N ASP A 181 11.25 12.63 9.67
CA ASP A 181 12.05 13.35 8.67
C ASP A 181 11.55 13.09 7.24
N ILE A 182 11.21 11.83 6.91
CA ILE A 182 10.64 11.48 5.60
C ILE A 182 9.28 12.16 5.44
N MET A 183 8.41 12.07 6.45
CA MET A 183 7.09 12.73 6.38
C MET A 183 7.18 14.25 6.33
N SER A 184 8.19 14.85 6.95
CA SER A 184 8.47 16.30 6.90
C SER A 184 9.02 16.75 5.55
N SER A 185 9.36 15.82 4.65
CA SER A 185 9.77 16.12 3.28
C SER A 185 8.61 16.05 2.27
N LEU A 186 7.38 15.88 2.77
CA LEU A 186 6.19 15.87 1.94
C LEU A 186 6.01 17.24 1.26
N ASP A 187 6.21 17.26 -0.04
CA ASP A 187 6.09 18.49 -0.84
C ASP A 187 5.01 18.35 -1.93
N PHE A 188 4.30 19.45 -2.19
CA PHE A 188 3.24 19.53 -3.19
C PHE A 188 3.81 20.02 -4.52
N ILE A 189 3.65 19.20 -5.56
CA ILE A 189 4.14 19.54 -6.90
C ILE A 189 3.18 20.59 -7.49
N SER A 190 3.66 21.82 -7.66
CA SER A 190 2.89 22.91 -8.27
C SER A 190 2.55 22.62 -9.74
N ARG A 191 1.36 23.08 -10.18
CA ARG A 191 0.99 23.09 -11.60
C ARG A 191 1.86 24.13 -12.32
N TYR A 192 2.81 23.69 -13.14
CA TYR A 192 3.39 24.51 -14.20
C TYR A 192 2.59 24.29 -15.48
#